data_AF-A0A5K0YL61-F1
#
_entry.id   AF-A0A5K0YL61-F1
#
_cell.length_a   1.000
_cell.length_b   1.000
_cell.length_c   1.000
_cell.angle_alpha   90.00
_cell.angle_beta   90.00
_cell.angle_gamma   90.00
#
_symmetry.space_group_name_H-M   'P 1'
#
loop_
_entity.id
_entity.type
_entity.pdbx_description
1 polymer ?
#
loop_
_entity_poly.entity_id
_entity_poly.type
_entity_poly.pdbx_seq_one_letter_code
_entity_poly.pdbx_strand_id
1 'polypeptide(L)' 'GILGLSQKAYIDKVLQRYDMKDCKPGDTPVAKGDKFSLKQCPKSEIESKEMEMIPYLSVVGSLMYVQ' A
#
# COMPACT_ATOMS: atom_id res chain seq x y z
N GLY A 1 -18.22 -7.72 -26.24
CA GLY A 1 -17.37 -6.60 -25.81
C GLY A 1 -16.07 -7.17 -25.30
N ILE A 2 -14.93 -6.57 -25.67
CA ILE A 2 -13.61 -7.04 -25.21
C ILE A 2 -13.33 -6.34 -23.88
N LEU A 3 -13.26 -7.12 -22.79
CA LEU A 3 -12.86 -6.59 -21.49
C LEU A 3 -11.33 -6.63 -21.42
N GLY A 4 -10.69 -5.48 -21.63
CA GLY A 4 -9.23 -5.33 -21.52
C GLY A 4 -8.85 -4.84 -20.12
N LEU A 5 -8.00 -5.59 -19.42
CA LEU A 5 -7.39 -5.15 -18.17
C LEU A 5 -6.00 -4.58 -18.46
N SER A 6 -5.82 -3.28 -18.22
CA SER A 6 -4.49 -2.64 -18.25
C SER A 6 -3.97 -2.51 -16.82
N GLN A 7 -2.81 -3.10 -16.54
CA GLN A 7 -2.14 -2.98 -15.24
C GLN A 7 -1.91 -1.51 -14.87
N LYS A 8 -1.47 -0.69 -15.83
CA LYS A 8 -1.29 0.75 -15.64
C LYS A 8 -2.59 1.42 -15.18
N ALA A 9 -3.70 1.16 -15.88
CA ALA A 9 -4.98 1.76 -15.53
C ALA A 9 -5.49 1.30 -14.15
N TYR A 10 -5.14 0.08 -13.72
CA TYR A 10 -5.45 -0.40 -12.38
C TYR A 10 -4.60 0.30 -11.31
N ILE A 11 -3.29 0.41 -11.52
CA ILE A 11 -2.36 1.11 -10.62
C ILE A 11 -2.80 2.56 -10.45
N ASP A 12 -3.07 3.28 -11.55
CA ASP A 12 -3.49 4.69 -11.52
C ASP A 12 -4.78 4.87 -10.69
N LYS A 13 -5.74 3.95 -10.80
CA LYS A 13 -6.98 3.96 -9.99
C LYS A 13 -6.72 3.70 -8.51
N VAL A 14 -5.82 2.76 -8.19
CA VAL A 14 -5.44 2.46 -6.81
C VAL A 14 -4.76 3.67 -6.18
N LEU A 15 -3.77 4.26 -6.85
CA LEU A 15 -3.08 5.44 -6.35
C LEU A 15 -4.03 6.62 -6.14
N GLN A 16 -4.97 6.85 -7.07
CA GLN A 16 -5.98 7.90 -6.92
C GLN A 16 -6.91 7.67 -5.72
N ARG A 17 -7.31 6.42 -5.46
CA ARG A 17 -8.20 6.08 -4.33
C ARG A 17 -7.61 6.44 -2.97
N TYR A 18 -6.30 6.35 -2.85
CA TYR A 18 -5.58 6.58 -1.59
C TYR A 18 -4.84 7.92 -1.55
N ASP A 19 -5.15 8.82 -2.48
CA ASP A 19 -4.51 10.14 -2.61
C ASP A 19 -2.98 10.08 -2.77
N MET A 20 -2.48 8.99 -3.39
CA MET A 20 -1.05 8.75 -3.63
C MET A 20 -0.64 9.02 -5.09
N LYS A 21 -1.46 9.75 -5.84
CA LYS A 21 -1.25 10.05 -7.28
C LYS A 21 0.07 10.79 -7.56
N ASP A 22 0.53 11.60 -6.61
CA ASP A 22 1.75 12.42 -6.72
C ASP A 22 2.95 11.78 -5.98
N CYS A 23 2.77 10.54 -5.49
CA CYS A 23 3.81 9.84 -4.74
C CYS A 23 4.96 9.48 -5.69
N LYS A 24 6.20 9.76 -5.27
CA LYS A 24 7.38 9.41 -6.05
C LYS A 24 7.63 7.90 -5.96
N PRO A 25 8.08 7.25 -7.05
CA PRO A 25 8.58 5.89 -6.95
C PRO A 25 9.78 5.88 -6.00
N GLY A 26 9.81 4.90 -5.10
CA GLY A 26 10.88 4.69 -4.13
C GLY A 26 10.99 3.21 -3.81
N ASP A 27 12.06 2.85 -3.10
CA ASP A 27 12.26 1.47 -2.69
C ASP A 27 11.16 1.04 -1.71
N THR A 28 10.67 -0.18 -1.90
CA THR A 28 9.69 -0.77 -0.99
C THR A 28 10.32 -0.92 0.39
N PRO A 29 9.71 -0.41 1.48
CA PRO A 29 10.30 -0.47 2.82
C PRO A 29 10.31 -1.87 3.42
N VAL A 30 9.78 -2.87 2.70
CA VAL A 30 9.65 -4.26 3.12
C VAL A 30 10.14 -5.16 1.98
N ALA A 31 11.06 -6.05 2.31
CA ALA A 31 11.57 -7.07 1.41
C ALA A 31 10.88 -8.42 1.66
N LYS A 32 10.89 -9.27 0.61
CA LYS A 32 10.41 -10.65 0.74
C LYS A 32 11.28 -11.40 1.77
N GLY A 33 10.64 -11.94 2.80
CA GLY A 33 11.31 -12.70 3.86
C GLY A 33 11.58 -11.90 5.14
N ASP A 34 11.23 -10.62 5.17
CA ASP A 34 11.26 -9.83 6.40
C ASP A 34 10.35 -10.45 7.46
N LYS A 35 10.92 -10.69 8.65
CA LYS A 35 10.19 -11.22 9.81
C LYS A 35 9.89 -10.07 10.76
N PHE A 36 8.63 -9.68 10.80
CA PHE A 36 8.14 -8.70 11.76
C PHE A 36 7.94 -9.33 13.14
N SER A 37 8.07 -8.52 14.20
CA SER A 37 7.84 -8.95 15.57
C SER A 37 6.87 -8.03 16.29
N LEU A 38 6.30 -8.49 17.41
CA LEU A 38 5.41 -7.69 18.26
C LEU A 38 6.06 -6.40 18.77
N LYS A 39 7.39 -6.29 18.75
CA LYS A 39 8.11 -5.07 19.13
C LYS A 39 7.86 -3.90 18.17
N GLN A 40 7.43 -4.18 16.94
CA GLN A 40 7.10 -3.22 15.90
C GLN A 40 5.60 -2.87 15.87
N CYS A 41 4.80 -3.48 16.74
CA CYS A 41 3.41 -3.05 16.90
C CYS A 41 3.37 -1.62 17.47
N PRO A 42 2.38 -0.80 17.07
CA PRO A 42 2.16 0.50 17.67
C PRO A 42 1.94 0.33 19.17
N LYS A 43 2.56 1.20 19.97
CA LYS A 43 2.52 1.15 21.43
C LYS A 43 1.68 2.28 22.02
N SER A 44 1.39 3.30 21.22
CA SER A 44 0.58 4.45 21.63
C SER A 44 -0.68 4.58 20.79
N GLU A 45 -1.70 5.19 21.38
CA GLU A 45 -2.94 5.56 20.69
C GLU A 45 -2.70 6.49 19.49
N ILE A 46 -1.64 7.30 19.54
CA ILE A 46 -1.25 8.20 18.44
C ILE A 46 -0.75 7.37 17.25
N GLU A 47 0.22 6.48 17.49
CA GLU A 47 0.75 5.58 16.45
C GLU A 47 -0.36 4.70 15.84
N SER A 48 -1.28 4.19 16.68
CA SER A 48 -2.42 3.39 16.22
C SER A 48 -3.35 4.18 15.29
N LYS A 49 -3.67 5.43 15.64
CA LYS A 49 -4.51 6.31 14.82
C LYS A 49 -3.82 6.73 13.51
N GLU A 50 -2.52 6.95 13.54
CA GLU A 50 -1.75 7.24 12.33
C GLU A 50 -1.73 6.05 11.37
N MET A 51 -1.55 4.82 11.90
CA MET A 51 -1.65 3.59 11.11
C MET A 51 -3.07 3.34 10.58
N GLU A 52 -4.10 3.80 11.28
CA GLU A 52 -5.50 3.71 10.81
C GLU A 52 -5.78 4.70 9.67
N MET A 53 -5.18 5.90 9.73
CA MET A 53 -5.33 6.92 8.68
C MET A 53 -4.58 6.60 7.39
N ILE A 54 -3.44 5.91 7.47
CA ILE A 54 -2.67 5.49 6.28
C ILE A 54 -3.01 4.02 6.03
N PRO A 55 -3.88 3.69 5.07
CA PRO A 55 -4.29 2.32 4.78
C PRO A 55 -3.20 1.61 3.97
N TYR A 56 -1.99 1.55 4.53
CA TYR A 56 -0.80 0.96 3.93
C TYR A 56 -1.12 -0.49 3.52
N LEU A 57 -1.86 -1.22 4.36
CA LEU A 57 -2.33 -2.57 4.05
C LEU A 57 -3.23 -2.62 2.81
N SER A 58 -4.13 -1.66 2.63
CA SER A 58 -5.09 -1.67 1.52
C SER A 58 -4.47 -1.23 0.19
N VAL A 59 -3.58 -0.22 0.22
CA VAL A 59 -2.80 0.20 -0.96
C VAL A 59 -1.85 -0.93 -1.36
N VAL A 60 -0.99 -1.38 -0.43
CA VAL A 60 0.02 -2.40 -0.71
C VAL A 60 -0.63 -3.71 -1.10
N GLY A 61 -1.70 -4.13 -0.42
CA GLY A 61 -2.44 -5.33 -0.79
C GLY A 61 -3.04 -5.28 -2.20
N SER A 62 -3.55 -4.12 -2.62
CA SER A 62 -4.05 -3.93 -3.99
C SER A 62 -2.91 -3.96 -5.02
N LEU A 63 -1.76 -3.35 -4.70
CA LEU A 63 -0.60 -3.30 -5.61
C LEU A 63 0.15 -4.64 -5.71
N MET A 64 0.21 -5.43 -4.64
CA MET A 64 0.84 -6.77 -4.64
C MET A 64 0.18 -7.73 -5.63
N TYR A 65 -1.08 -7.51 -6.00
CA TYR A 65 -1.77 -8.30 -7.01
C TYR A 65 -1.33 -8.00 -8.45
N VAL A 66 -0.64 -6.87 -8.67
CA VAL A 66 -0.25 -6.37 -10.00
C VAL A 66 1.17 -6.81 -10.38
N GLN A 67 1.87 -7.49 -9.47
CA GLN A 67 3.26 -7.92 -9.63
C GLN A 67 3.45 -9.00 -10.69
#